data_AF-A0A7X2FTV4-F1
#
_entry.id   AF-A0A7X2FTV4-F1
#
_cell.length_a   1.000
_cell.length_b   1.000
_cell.length_c   1.000
_cell.angle_alpha   90.00
_cell.angle_beta   90.00
_cell.angle_gamma   90.00
#
_symmetry.space_group_name_H-M   'P 1'
#
loop_
_entity.id
_entity.type
_entity.pdbx_description
1 polymer ?
#
loop_
_entity_poly.entity_id
_entity_poly.type
_entity_poly.pdbx_seq_one_letter_code
_entity_poly.pdbx_strand_id
1 'polypeptide(L)'
;MAVTGWMSRSRRWSPMTPDHPSGLVDAAMIEDVRQNVSAGAADSLYADFFAEVRNHGLTDQDNQPVDMAVMADRAHSLKSVCGTFGLVGLAEIAREIEFCCLKDDKDRARQLTLDFQSVTEASIDEAQSVLDGKN
;
A
#
# COMPACT_ATOMS: atom_id res chain seq x y z
N MET A 1 24.64 15.82 33.09
CA MET A 1 24.44 15.48 31.66
C MET A 1 23.70 14.16 31.60
N ALA A 2 22.41 14.18 31.30
CA ALA A 2 21.60 12.98 31.16
C ALA A 2 21.18 12.86 29.70
N VAL A 3 21.63 11.79 29.03
CA VAL A 3 21.20 11.42 27.68
C VAL A 3 20.01 10.48 27.86
N THR A 4 18.79 10.97 27.66
CA THR A 4 17.59 10.14 27.72
C THR A 4 17.48 9.34 26.43
N GLY A 5 17.72 8.04 26.59
CA GLY A 5 17.68 7.02 25.56
C GLY A 5 16.29 6.79 24.99
N TRP A 6 16.32 6.34 23.74
CA TRP A 6 15.21 5.96 22.88
C TRP A 6 14.22 5.01 23.54
N MET A 7 12.93 5.34 23.48
CA MET A 7 11.86 4.37 23.61
C MET A 7 11.46 3.90 22.21
N SER A 8 12.12 2.85 21.75
CA SER A 8 11.64 2.02 20.64
C SER A 8 10.32 1.37 21.06
N ARG A 9 9.20 1.82 20.49
CA ARG A 9 7.93 1.11 20.61
C ARG A 9 7.97 -0.13 19.73
N SER A 10 8.36 -1.25 20.33
CA SER A 10 8.20 -2.59 19.76
C SER A 10 6.71 -2.88 19.62
N ARG A 11 6.11 -2.68 18.44
CA ARG A 11 4.80 -3.28 18.14
C ARG A 11 5.04 -4.77 17.94
N ARG A 12 4.58 -5.55 18.91
CA ARG A 12 4.54 -7.00 18.88
C ARG A 12 3.61 -7.43 17.74
N TRP A 13 4.17 -8.10 16.75
CA TRP A 13 3.47 -8.69 15.62
C TRP A 13 2.56 -9.83 16.11
N SER A 14 1.27 -9.76 15.76
CA SER A 14 0.36 -10.89 15.81
C SER A 14 0.22 -11.43 14.38
N PRO A 15 0.25 -12.75 14.16
CA PRO A 15 -0.01 -13.31 12.84
C PRO A 15 -1.45 -12.97 12.43
N MET A 16 -1.61 -12.12 11.41
CA MET A 16 -2.89 -11.86 10.77
C MET A 16 -3.35 -13.16 10.09
N THR A 17 -4.48 -13.70 10.55
CA THR A 17 -5.36 -14.53 9.74
C THR A 17 -5.81 -13.73 8.50
N PRO A 18 -6.29 -14.36 7.41
CA PRO A 18 -6.86 -13.64 6.27
C PRO A 18 -8.24 -13.09 6.63
N ASP A 19 -8.29 -12.22 7.64
CA ASP A 19 -9.34 -11.26 7.88
C ASP A 19 -8.82 -9.96 7.30
N HIS A 20 -9.38 -9.53 6.16
CA HIS A 20 -9.05 -8.22 5.60
C HIS A 20 -9.25 -7.16 6.69
N PRO A 21 -8.25 -6.28 6.95
CA PRO A 21 -8.39 -5.28 7.98
C PRO A 21 -9.59 -4.40 7.64
N SER A 22 -10.51 -4.23 8.59
CA SER A 22 -11.38 -3.06 8.59
C SER A 22 -10.46 -1.82 8.53
N GLY A 23 -10.51 -1.08 7.41
CA GLY A 23 -9.61 0.04 7.12
C GLY A 23 -8.65 -0.23 5.97
N LEU A 24 -9.16 -0.48 4.76
CA LEU A 24 -8.32 -0.51 3.56
C LEU A 24 -7.75 0.88 3.25
N VAL A 25 -8.50 1.92 3.63
CA VAL A 25 -8.14 3.31 3.44
C VAL A 25 -8.15 4.12 4.74
N ASP A 26 -7.33 5.16 4.77
CA ASP A 26 -7.35 6.20 5.78
C ASP A 26 -7.99 7.46 5.20
N ALA A 27 -9.28 7.66 5.52
CA ALA A 27 -10.05 8.78 5.02
C ALA A 27 -9.49 10.15 5.45
N ALA A 28 -8.83 10.23 6.62
CA ALA A 28 -8.23 11.46 7.08
C ALA A 28 -7.00 11.83 6.25
N MET A 29 -6.18 10.84 5.86
CA MET A 29 -5.06 11.07 4.92
C MET A 29 -5.56 11.48 3.54
N ILE A 30 -6.62 10.84 3.03
CA ILE A 30 -7.21 11.21 1.74
C ILE A 30 -7.68 12.67 1.76
N GLU A 31 -8.37 13.08 2.82
CA GLU A 31 -8.84 14.46 2.96
C GLU A 31 -7.67 15.45 3.13
N ASP A 32 -6.62 15.10 3.86
CA ASP A 32 -5.41 15.92 3.97
C ASP A 32 -4.76 16.14 2.59
N VAL A 33 -4.62 15.09 1.77
CA VAL A 33 -4.10 15.23 0.40
C VAL A 33 -4.98 16.18 -0.43
N ARG A 34 -6.31 16.05 -0.34
CA ARG A 34 -7.25 16.93 -1.06
C ARG A 34 -7.12 18.39 -0.65
N GLN A 35 -6.92 18.67 0.64
CA GLN A 35 -6.79 20.03 1.16
C GLN A 35 -5.45 20.68 0.79
N ASN A 36 -4.42 19.87 0.53
CA ASN A 36 -3.08 20.34 0.17
C ASN A 36 -2.87 20.54 -1.34
N VAL A 37 -3.86 20.24 -2.18
CA VAL A 37 -3.80 20.46 -3.64
C VAL A 37 -4.87 21.46 -4.08
N SER A 38 -4.63 22.13 -5.22
CA SER A 38 -5.61 23.07 -5.77
C SER A 38 -6.92 22.37 -6.14
N ALA A 39 -8.05 23.08 -6.01
CA ALA A 39 -9.38 22.56 -6.36
C ALA A 39 -9.40 21.92 -7.76
N GLY A 40 -9.79 20.64 -7.84
CA GLY A 40 -9.83 19.84 -9.08
C GLY A 40 -8.54 19.11 -9.45
N ALA A 41 -7.40 19.42 -8.81
CA ALA A 41 -6.15 18.68 -9.03
C ALA A 41 -6.11 17.34 -8.29
N ALA A 42 -6.83 17.22 -7.16
CA ALA A 42 -6.92 15.98 -6.39
C ALA A 42 -7.46 14.83 -7.25
N ASP A 43 -8.56 15.04 -7.96
CA ASP A 43 -9.23 13.98 -8.72
C ASP A 43 -8.33 13.43 -9.84
N SER A 44 -7.63 14.31 -10.56
CA SER A 44 -6.68 13.90 -11.60
C SER A 44 -5.49 13.14 -11.00
N LEU A 45 -4.97 13.62 -9.88
CA LEU A 45 -3.84 13.02 -9.18
C LEU A 45 -4.18 11.65 -8.60
N TYR A 46 -5.38 11.47 -8.05
CA TYR A 46 -5.87 10.16 -7.61
C TYR A 46 -6.15 9.23 -8.80
N ALA A 47 -6.66 9.75 -9.93
CA ALA A 47 -6.85 8.93 -11.14
C ALA A 47 -5.52 8.36 -11.67
N ASP A 48 -4.47 9.20 -11.73
CA ASP A 48 -3.14 8.77 -12.13
C ASP A 48 -2.55 7.76 -11.13
N PHE A 49 -2.68 8.03 -9.83
CA PHE A 49 -2.25 7.12 -8.77
C PHE A 49 -2.97 5.76 -8.86
N PHE A 50 -4.29 5.73 -9.06
CA PHE A 50 -5.03 4.47 -9.20
C PHE A 50 -4.61 3.70 -10.45
N ALA A 51 -4.29 4.39 -11.54
CA ALA A 51 -3.73 3.74 -12.73
C ALA A 51 -2.35 3.14 -12.43
N GLU A 52 -1.51 3.79 -11.63
CA GLU A 52 -0.21 3.26 -11.19
C GLU A 52 -0.38 2.03 -10.28
N VAL A 53 -1.30 2.06 -9.31
CA VAL A 53 -1.58 0.92 -8.43
C VAL A 53 -2.10 -0.28 -9.21
N ARG A 54 -2.96 -0.08 -10.22
CA ARG A 54 -3.41 -1.18 -11.10
C ARG A 54 -2.28 -1.75 -11.94
N ASN A 55 -1.34 -0.91 -12.35
CA ASN A 55 -0.19 -1.28 -13.16
C ASN A 55 1.09 -1.42 -12.31
N HIS A 56 0.95 -1.89 -11.06
CA HIS A 56 1.99 -1.90 -10.04
C HIS A 56 3.28 -2.64 -10.40
N GLY A 57 3.26 -3.52 -11.41
CA GLY A 57 4.45 -4.17 -11.95
C GLY A 57 5.13 -5.16 -11.01
N LEU A 58 4.39 -5.73 -10.05
CA LEU A 58 4.88 -6.85 -9.23
C LEU A 58 4.79 -8.19 -9.99
N THR A 59 3.97 -8.23 -11.05
CA THR A 59 3.87 -9.35 -11.97
C THR A 59 4.22 -8.92 -13.39
N ASP A 60 4.64 -9.88 -14.21
CA ASP A 60 4.83 -9.71 -15.65
C ASP A 60 3.50 -9.83 -16.42
N GLN A 61 3.58 -9.83 -17.75
CA GLN A 61 2.43 -9.91 -18.64
C GLN A 61 1.69 -11.26 -18.57
N ASP A 62 2.35 -12.32 -18.08
CA ASP A 62 1.79 -13.66 -17.89
C ASP A 62 1.31 -13.88 -16.43
N ASN A 63 1.19 -12.78 -15.68
CA ASN A 63 0.86 -12.75 -14.26
C ASN A 63 1.79 -13.59 -13.37
N GLN A 64 3.05 -13.76 -13.80
CA GLN A 64 4.08 -14.37 -12.98
C GLN A 64 4.83 -13.31 -12.17
N PRO A 65 5.24 -13.60 -10.94
CA PRO A 65 6.15 -12.74 -10.18
C PRO A 65 7.37 -12.32 -11.00
N VAL A 66 7.68 -11.03 -10.99
CA VAL A 66 8.95 -10.53 -11.54
C VAL A 66 10.13 -10.98 -10.67
N ASP A 67 11.36 -10.76 -11.14
CA ASP A 67 12.56 -11.04 -10.35
C ASP A 67 12.51 -10.38 -8.96
N MET A 68 13.04 -11.05 -7.95
CA MET A 68 12.93 -10.63 -6.54
C MET A 68 13.53 -9.24 -6.29
N ALA A 69 14.60 -8.86 -6.98
CA ALA A 69 15.18 -7.52 -6.82
C ALA A 69 14.24 -6.45 -7.38
N VAL A 70 13.68 -6.70 -8.57
CA VAL A 70 12.70 -5.81 -9.20
C VAL A 70 11.44 -5.72 -8.34
N MET A 71 10.95 -6.84 -7.82
CA MET A 71 9.79 -6.89 -6.95
C MET A 71 10.01 -6.08 -5.68
N ALA A 72 11.19 -6.17 -5.04
CA ALA A 72 11.53 -5.39 -3.86
C ALA A 72 11.46 -3.88 -4.13
N ASP A 73 12.05 -3.41 -5.23
CA ASP A 73 12.06 -1.99 -5.60
C ASP A 73 10.64 -1.47 -5.90
N ARG A 74 9.82 -2.28 -6.58
CA ARG A 74 8.42 -1.95 -6.87
C ARG A 74 7.59 -1.91 -5.60
N ALA A 75 7.73 -2.91 -4.73
CA ALA A 75 7.05 -2.98 -3.44
C ALA A 75 7.45 -1.80 -2.53
N HIS A 76 8.71 -1.40 -2.52
CA HIS A 76 9.18 -0.22 -1.81
C HIS A 76 8.49 1.06 -2.29
N SER A 77 8.39 1.22 -3.61
CA SER A 77 7.72 2.38 -4.24
C SER A 77 6.23 2.39 -3.90
N LEU A 78 5.53 1.27 -4.08
CA LEU A 78 4.10 1.12 -3.76
C LEU A 78 3.81 1.38 -2.29
N LYS A 79 4.62 0.87 -1.37
CA LYS A 79 4.51 1.15 0.06
C LYS A 79 4.49 2.64 0.34
N SER A 80 5.40 3.40 -0.30
CA SER A 80 5.47 4.85 -0.10
C SER A 80 4.24 5.54 -0.69
N VAL A 81 3.93 5.24 -1.96
CA VAL A 81 2.87 5.94 -2.71
C VAL A 81 1.49 5.62 -2.11
N CYS A 82 1.17 4.35 -1.85
CA CYS A 82 -0.08 3.97 -1.19
C CYS A 82 -0.18 4.56 0.22
N GLY A 83 0.94 4.65 0.96
CA GLY A 83 0.97 5.28 2.28
C GLY A 83 0.70 6.79 2.23
N THR A 84 1.17 7.48 1.19
CA THR A 84 0.89 8.91 0.98
C THR A 84 -0.56 9.17 0.60
N PHE A 85 -1.15 8.30 -0.23
CA PHE A 85 -2.52 8.47 -0.73
C PHE A 85 -3.61 7.88 0.16
N GLY A 86 -3.23 7.30 1.30
CA GLY A 86 -4.17 6.77 2.28
C GLY A 86 -4.68 5.37 1.96
N LEU A 87 -4.10 4.62 1.01
CA LEU A 87 -4.43 3.21 0.77
C LEU A 87 -3.59 2.33 1.71
N VAL A 88 -3.85 2.46 3.00
CA VAL A 88 -3.03 1.89 4.08
C VAL A 88 -2.94 0.37 4.00
N GLY A 89 -4.02 -0.33 3.63
CA GLY A 89 -3.99 -1.79 3.46
C GLY A 89 -3.01 -2.24 2.38
N LEU A 90 -3.03 -1.58 1.21
CA LEU A 90 -2.08 -1.86 0.14
C LEU A 90 -0.64 -1.49 0.54
N ALA A 91 -0.47 -0.39 1.27
CA ALA A 91 0.85 0.01 1.76
C ALA A 91 1.46 -1.01 2.72
N GLU A 92 0.65 -1.68 3.54
CA GLU A 92 1.06 -2.75 4.43
C GLU A 92 1.45 -4.02 3.67
N ILE A 93 0.63 -4.46 2.73
CA ILE A 93 0.94 -5.63 1.88
C ILE A 93 2.23 -5.38 1.09
N ALA A 94 2.39 -4.20 0.49
CA ALA A 94 3.61 -3.82 -0.23
C ALA A 94 4.86 -3.85 0.67
N ARG A 95 4.74 -3.40 1.92
CA ARG A 95 5.82 -3.50 2.93
C ARG A 95 6.19 -4.95 3.23
N GLU A 96 5.21 -5.84 3.34
CA GLU A 96 5.46 -7.27 3.54
C GLU A 96 6.14 -7.91 2.34
N ILE A 97 5.71 -7.58 1.11
CA ILE A 97 6.35 -8.06 -0.12
C ILE A 97 7.81 -7.65 -0.16
N GLU A 98 8.11 -6.36 0.08
CA GLU A 98 9.48 -5.85 0.15
C GLU A 98 10.31 -6.64 1.17
N PHE A 99 9.77 -6.85 2.37
CA PHE A 99 10.45 -7.61 3.42
C PHE A 99 10.74 -9.06 3.01
N CYS A 100 9.75 -9.76 2.44
CA CYS A 100 9.94 -11.13 1.94
C CYS A 100 11.00 -11.19 0.83
N CYS A 101 11.04 -10.19 -0.05
CA CYS A 101 12.07 -10.11 -1.09
C CYS A 101 13.47 -9.95 -0.51
N LEU A 102 13.63 -9.08 0.49
CA LEU A 102 14.91 -8.90 1.20
C LEU A 102 15.35 -10.15 1.99
N LYS A 103 14.44 -11.08 2.27
CA LYS A 103 14.69 -12.36 2.94
C LYS A 103 14.79 -13.56 1.99
N ASP A 104 14.65 -13.35 0.69
CA ASP A 104 14.57 -14.39 -0.34
C ASP A 104 13.43 -15.41 -0.11
N ASP A 105 12.34 -14.98 0.53
CA ASP A 105 11.13 -15.78 0.75
C ASP A 105 10.15 -15.65 -0.43
N LYS A 106 10.47 -16.38 -1.50
CA LYS A 106 9.78 -16.28 -2.81
C LYS A 106 8.32 -16.71 -2.74
N ASP A 107 8.03 -17.78 -2.00
CA ASP A 107 6.68 -18.33 -1.91
C ASP A 107 5.75 -17.35 -1.18
N ARG A 108 6.22 -16.75 -0.09
CA ARG A 108 5.45 -15.74 0.63
C ARG A 108 5.29 -14.46 -0.18
N ALA A 109 6.34 -13.98 -0.84
CA ALA A 109 6.27 -12.81 -1.72
C ALA A 109 5.24 -13.00 -2.85
N ARG A 110 5.19 -14.21 -3.44
CA ARG A 110 4.19 -14.57 -4.44
C ARG A 110 2.78 -14.54 -3.88
N GLN A 111 2.55 -15.17 -2.72
CA GLN A 111 1.23 -15.17 -2.10
C GLN A 111 0.75 -13.74 -1.81
N LEU A 112 1.62 -12.92 -1.23
CA LEU A 112 1.30 -11.53 -0.94
C LEU A 112 1.04 -10.70 -2.19
N THR A 113 1.68 -11.01 -3.31
CA THR A 113 1.39 -10.35 -4.60
C THR A 113 -0.03 -10.68 -5.08
N LEU A 114 -0.49 -11.92 -4.91
CA LEU A 114 -1.88 -12.29 -5.21
C LEU A 114 -2.86 -11.61 -4.24
N ASP A 115 -2.51 -11.55 -2.96
CA ASP A 115 -3.31 -10.86 -1.96
C ASP A 115 -3.44 -9.37 -2.31
N PHE A 116 -2.34 -8.71 -2.68
CA PHE A 116 -2.31 -7.32 -3.16
C PHE A 116 -3.28 -7.11 -4.33
N GLN A 117 -3.20 -7.96 -5.37
CA GLN A 117 -4.09 -7.89 -6.53
C GLN A 117 -5.56 -8.07 -6.12
N SER A 118 -5.86 -9.03 -5.24
CA SER A 118 -7.22 -9.34 -4.82
C SER A 118 -7.94 -8.19 -4.12
N VAL A 119 -7.20 -7.34 -3.38
CA VAL A 119 -7.76 -6.23 -2.60
C VAL A 119 -7.60 -4.87 -3.26
N THR A 120 -6.94 -4.80 -4.43
CA THR A 120 -6.64 -3.54 -5.13
C THR A 120 -7.92 -2.78 -5.49
N GLU A 121 -8.85 -3.39 -6.23
CA GLU A 121 -10.07 -2.68 -6.66
C GLU A 121 -10.96 -2.29 -5.47
N ALA A 122 -11.09 -3.16 -4.46
CA ALA A 122 -11.85 -2.82 -3.25
C ALA A 122 -11.26 -1.61 -2.50
N SER A 123 -9.92 -1.51 -2.44
CA SER A 123 -9.24 -0.35 -1.82
C SER A 123 -9.44 0.93 -2.63
N ILE A 124 -9.46 0.83 -3.96
CA ILE A 124 -9.71 1.97 -4.86
C ILE A 124 -11.16 2.43 -4.74
N ASP A 125 -12.13 1.50 -4.74
CA ASP A 125 -13.56 1.82 -4.60
C ASP A 125 -13.87 2.51 -3.27
N GLU A 126 -13.22 2.07 -2.18
CA GLU A 126 -13.34 2.70 -0.88
C GLU A 126 -12.72 4.12 -0.89
N ALA A 127 -11.55 4.30 -1.48
CA ALA A 127 -10.92 5.62 -1.61
C ALA A 127 -11.75 6.58 -2.47
N GLN A 128 -12.35 6.10 -3.57
CA GLN A 128 -13.25 6.86 -4.41
C GLN A 128 -14.53 7.28 -3.66
N SER A 129 -15.08 6.38 -2.83
CA SER A 129 -16.24 6.71 -1.99
C SER A 129 -15.95 7.84 -1.01
N VAL A 130 -14.72 7.89 -0.46
CA VAL A 130 -14.24 9.00 0.38
C VAL A 130 -14.10 10.29 -0.44
N LEU A 131 -13.50 10.23 -1.63
CA LEU A 131 -13.32 11.40 -2.52
C LEU A 131 -14.66 12.00 -2.95
N ASP A 132 -15.65 11.17 -3.26
CA ASP A 132 -17.02 11.57 -3.61
C ASP A 132 -17.83 12.13 -2.42
N GLY A 133 -17.32 12.00 -1.19
CA GLY A 133 -18.03 12.40 0.03
C GLY A 133 -19.23 11.51 0.36
N LYS A 134 -19.21 10.24 -0.03
CA LYS A 134 -20.31 9.27 0.17
C LYS A 134 -20.23 8.47 1.47
N ASN A 135 -19.50 8.97 2.48
CA ASN A 135 -19.26 8.26 3.75
C ASN A 135 -20.01 8.89 4.93
#